data_AF-A0A7W4I6U7-F1
#
_entry.id   AF-A0A7W4I6U7-F1
#
_cell.length_a   1.000
_cell.length_b   1.000
_cell.length_c   1.000
_cell.angle_alpha   90.00
_cell.angle_beta   90.00
_cell.angle_gamma   90.00
#
_symmetry.space_group_name_H-M   'P 1'
#
loop_
_entity.id
_entity.type
_entity.pdbx_description
1 polymer ?
#
loop_
_entity_poly.entity_id
_entity_poly.type
_entity_poly.pdbx_seq_one_letter_code
_entity_poly.pdbx_strand_id
1 'polypeptide(L)'
;MTVGLQCPVLLRPPLTAAGLTATKWAGVDDKARGGNALLGFIARGMPRSAFSKTLYRMVSNMFGFIACYDLHGFWDTHLATTSDRAAFLEQIEKYPCWGQPAFTWSDVERRIGGRIRDAGLVAAYRAEVKKESLRSERDQLARLLARHGHPGGDGRPAAAIVPSMDPASRQFGLW
;
A
#
# COMPACT_ATOMS: atom_id res chain seq x y z
N MET A 1 -11.69 -13.67 -2.30
CA MET A 1 -10.40 -13.22 -2.85
C MET A 1 -10.55 -11.77 -3.27
N THR A 2 -9.79 -10.83 -2.71
CA THR A 2 -9.88 -9.42 -3.09
C THR A 2 -9.15 -9.17 -4.42
N VAL A 3 -9.91 -8.80 -5.44
CA VAL A 3 -9.38 -8.38 -6.75
C VAL A 3 -8.66 -7.04 -6.55
N GLY A 4 -7.40 -6.95 -6.97
CA GLY A 4 -6.65 -5.70 -6.84
C GLY A 4 -7.06 -4.63 -7.85
N LEU A 5 -6.70 -3.38 -7.56
CA LEU A 5 -6.99 -2.25 -8.44
C LEU A 5 -6.17 -2.35 -9.72
N GLN A 6 -6.84 -2.23 -10.86
CA GLN A 6 -6.19 -2.22 -12.17
C GLN A 6 -5.75 -0.81 -12.54
N CYS A 7 -4.57 -0.70 -13.14
CA CYS A 7 -3.95 0.58 -13.48
C CYS A 7 -3.20 0.47 -14.83
N PRO A 8 -3.92 0.45 -15.97
CA PRO A 8 -3.30 0.21 -17.27
C PRO A 8 -2.35 1.33 -17.71
N VAL A 9 -2.46 2.53 -17.13
CA VAL A 9 -1.57 3.67 -17.45
C VAL A 9 -0.10 3.36 -17.17
N LEU A 10 0.20 2.48 -16.19
CA LEU A 10 1.57 2.09 -15.85
C LEU A 10 2.33 1.41 -17.01
N LEU A 11 1.59 0.85 -17.97
CA LEU A 11 2.15 0.13 -19.12
C LEU A 11 2.67 1.06 -20.21
N ARG A 12 2.38 2.37 -20.15
CA ARG A 12 2.64 3.31 -21.25
C ARG A 12 3.47 4.51 -20.78
N PRO A 13 4.52 4.90 -21.52
CA PRO A 13 5.19 4.10 -22.55
C PRO A 13 5.86 2.86 -21.91
N PRO A 14 6.15 1.78 -22.63
CA PRO A 14 6.98 0.69 -22.10
C PRO A 14 8.34 1.21 -21.62
N LEU A 15 8.90 0.61 -20.58
CA LEU A 15 10.30 0.86 -20.25
C LEU A 15 11.18 0.37 -21.40
N THR A 16 12.04 1.24 -21.88
CA THR A 16 13.02 0.97 -22.93
C THR A 16 14.42 0.92 -22.36
N ALA A 17 15.35 0.26 -23.07
CA ALA A 17 16.77 0.25 -22.75
C ALA A 17 17.40 1.66 -22.63
N ALA A 18 16.84 2.65 -23.33
CA ALA A 18 17.31 4.03 -23.27
C ALA A 18 17.39 4.56 -21.83
N GLY A 19 18.59 4.99 -21.42
CA GLY A 19 18.89 5.52 -20.09
C GLY A 19 18.92 4.49 -18.96
N LEU A 20 19.02 3.19 -19.28
CA LEU A 20 19.37 2.14 -18.33
C LEU A 20 20.87 1.81 -18.46
N THR A 21 21.46 1.33 -17.38
CA THR A 21 22.87 0.90 -17.35
C THR A 21 22.94 -0.61 -17.20
N ALA A 22 23.67 -1.29 -18.10
CA ALA A 22 23.91 -2.71 -17.98
C ALA A 22 24.71 -3.03 -16.71
N THR A 23 24.47 -4.21 -16.15
CA THR A 23 25.29 -4.79 -15.08
C THR A 23 26.09 -5.96 -15.64
N LYS A 24 27.03 -6.51 -14.85
CA LYS A 24 27.75 -7.73 -15.22
C LYS A 24 26.83 -8.93 -15.54
N TRP A 25 25.63 -8.96 -14.95
CA TRP A 25 24.74 -10.13 -14.96
C TRP A 25 23.45 -9.93 -15.75
N ALA A 26 23.15 -8.70 -16.16
CA ALA A 26 21.92 -8.34 -16.85
C ALA A 26 22.17 -7.17 -17.80
N GLY A 27 21.79 -7.35 -19.07
CA GLY A 27 21.80 -6.30 -20.07
C GLY A 27 20.71 -5.25 -19.84
N VAL A 28 20.77 -4.16 -20.60
CA VAL A 28 19.76 -3.10 -20.56
C VAL A 28 18.37 -3.59 -20.97
N ASP A 29 18.28 -4.53 -21.90
CA ASP A 29 17.01 -5.12 -22.34
C ASP A 29 16.40 -6.04 -21.28
N ASP A 30 17.22 -6.79 -20.55
CA ASP A 30 16.75 -7.64 -19.45
C ASP A 30 16.19 -6.80 -18.31
N LYS A 31 16.86 -5.68 -17.99
CA LYS A 31 16.37 -4.69 -17.04
C LYS A 31 15.03 -4.08 -17.47
N ALA A 32 14.92 -3.67 -18.73
CA ALA A 32 13.67 -3.13 -19.28
C ALA A 32 12.54 -4.18 -19.22
N ARG A 33 12.82 -5.42 -19.61
CA ARG A 33 11.87 -6.54 -19.58
C ARG A 33 11.40 -6.84 -18.16
N GLY A 34 12.32 -6.90 -17.20
CA GLY A 34 12.02 -7.13 -15.79
C GLY A 34 11.15 -6.00 -15.21
N GLY A 35 11.52 -4.74 -15.48
CA GLY A 35 10.72 -3.60 -15.04
C GLY A 35 9.32 -3.58 -15.64
N ASN A 36 9.18 -3.88 -16.94
CA ASN A 36 7.88 -4.00 -17.60
C ASN A 36 7.05 -5.17 -17.05
N ALA A 37 7.69 -6.29 -16.68
CA ALA A 37 7.00 -7.41 -16.05
C ALA A 37 6.41 -7.02 -14.68
N LEU A 38 7.17 -6.29 -13.86
CA LEU A 38 6.67 -5.78 -12.58
C LEU A 38 5.56 -4.74 -12.76
N LEU A 39 5.75 -3.75 -13.63
CA LEU A 39 4.71 -2.76 -13.94
C LEU A 39 3.44 -3.43 -14.47
N GLY A 40 3.57 -4.44 -15.32
CA GLY A 40 2.41 -5.19 -15.83
C GLY A 40 1.73 -6.04 -14.77
N PHE A 41 2.48 -6.60 -13.83
CA PHE A 41 1.91 -7.27 -12.67
C PHE A 41 1.10 -6.31 -11.79
N ILE A 42 1.66 -5.13 -11.49
CA ILE A 42 1.00 -4.08 -10.71
C ILE A 42 -0.22 -3.54 -11.45
N ALA A 43 -0.10 -3.27 -12.76
CA ALA A 43 -1.19 -2.77 -13.59
C ALA A 43 -2.41 -3.70 -13.64
N ARG A 44 -2.22 -5.01 -13.45
CA ARG A 44 -3.30 -6.00 -13.38
C ARG A 44 -3.88 -6.18 -11.97
N GLY A 45 -3.46 -5.37 -11.00
CA GLY A 45 -3.91 -5.48 -9.61
C GLY A 45 -3.21 -6.60 -8.83
N MET A 46 -1.99 -6.96 -9.22
CA MET A 46 -1.15 -7.93 -8.51
C MET A 46 -1.84 -9.29 -8.28
N PRO A 47 -2.31 -10.00 -9.31
CA PRO A 47 -3.05 -11.26 -9.13
C PRO A 47 -2.11 -12.44 -8.79
N ARG A 48 -2.54 -13.32 -7.86
CA ARG A 48 -1.71 -14.44 -7.36
C ARG A 48 -1.24 -15.37 -8.47
N SER A 49 -2.10 -15.66 -9.45
CA SER A 49 -1.78 -16.50 -10.60
C SER A 49 -0.66 -15.96 -11.48
N ALA A 50 -0.39 -14.65 -11.44
CA ALA A 50 0.69 -14.02 -12.20
C ALA A 50 1.96 -13.78 -11.38
N PHE A 51 1.96 -14.13 -10.08
CA PHE A 51 3.13 -13.98 -9.22
C PHE A 51 4.08 -15.16 -9.40
N SER A 52 5.01 -15.01 -10.34
CA SER A 52 5.95 -16.07 -10.72
C SER A 52 7.23 -16.07 -9.87
N LYS A 53 7.95 -17.21 -9.85
CA LYS A 53 9.26 -17.34 -9.22
C LYS A 53 10.28 -16.33 -9.76
N THR A 54 10.22 -16.03 -11.06
CA THR A 54 11.08 -15.03 -11.70
C THR A 54 10.80 -13.63 -11.16
N LEU A 55 9.52 -13.25 -11.08
CA LEU A 55 9.12 -11.94 -10.56
C LEU A 55 9.49 -11.79 -9.08
N TYR A 56 9.27 -12.84 -8.29
CA TYR A 56 9.69 -12.91 -6.90
C TYR A 56 11.20 -12.70 -6.75
N ARG A 57 12.04 -13.49 -7.43
CA ARG A 57 13.50 -13.38 -7.33
C ARG A 57 14.02 -12.00 -7.72
N MET A 58 13.36 -11.34 -8.65
CA MET A 58 13.71 -9.97 -9.04
C MET A 58 13.31 -8.99 -7.92
N VAL A 59 12.04 -8.99 -7.51
CA VAL A 59 11.52 -8.00 -6.57
C VAL A 59 12.07 -8.18 -5.15
N SER A 60 12.40 -9.41 -4.74
CA SER A 60 12.97 -9.71 -3.42
C SER A 60 14.40 -9.15 -3.24
N ASN A 61 15.05 -8.78 -4.33
CA ASN A 61 16.38 -8.14 -4.33
C ASN A 61 16.28 -6.64 -4.63
N MET A 62 15.06 -6.10 -4.77
CA MET A 62 14.79 -4.70 -5.08
C MET A 62 14.03 -4.04 -3.93
N PHE A 63 14.09 -2.71 -3.85
CA PHE A 63 13.28 -1.88 -2.95
C PHE A 63 13.46 -2.19 -1.44
N GLY A 64 14.53 -2.89 -1.07
CA GLY A 64 14.81 -3.26 0.31
C GLY A 64 13.77 -4.18 0.95
N PHE A 65 13.03 -4.96 0.15
CA PHE A 65 12.22 -6.02 0.70
C PHE A 65 13.11 -7.05 1.40
N ILE A 66 12.76 -7.43 2.63
CA ILE A 66 13.46 -8.50 3.35
C ILE A 66 13.23 -9.79 2.57
N ALA A 67 14.29 -10.58 2.39
CA ALA A 67 14.19 -11.88 1.76
C ALA A 67 13.33 -12.82 2.63
N CYS A 68 12.04 -12.95 2.32
CA CYS A 68 11.26 -14.09 2.77
C CYS A 68 11.92 -15.38 2.26
N TYR A 69 11.81 -16.48 3.00
CA TYR A 69 12.47 -17.74 2.62
C TYR A 69 12.03 -18.25 1.23
N ASP A 70 10.75 -18.01 0.88
CA ASP A 70 10.17 -18.44 -0.38
C ASP A 70 9.12 -17.45 -0.94
N LEU A 71 8.63 -17.78 -2.14
CA LEU A 71 7.63 -17.02 -2.88
C LEU A 71 6.27 -16.94 -2.17
N HIS A 72 5.88 -17.97 -1.42
CA HIS A 72 4.60 -17.99 -0.72
C HIS A 72 4.65 -17.04 0.48
N GLY A 73 5.72 -17.11 1.28
CA GLY A 73 5.94 -16.21 2.40
C GLY A 73 6.03 -14.74 1.96
N PHE A 74 6.69 -14.46 0.83
CA PHE A 74 6.71 -13.10 0.27
C PHE A 74 5.31 -12.60 -0.06
N TRP A 75 4.50 -13.43 -0.72
CA TRP A 75 3.14 -13.07 -1.06
C TRP A 75 2.30 -12.80 0.19
N ASP A 76 2.35 -13.71 1.16
CA ASP A 76 1.54 -13.62 2.37
C ASP A 76 1.90 -12.37 3.18
N THR A 77 3.17 -11.95 3.12
CA THR A 77 3.67 -10.74 3.82
C THR A 77 3.30 -9.44 3.08
N HIS A 78 3.35 -9.41 1.75
CA HIS A 78 3.34 -8.14 1.00
C HIS A 78 2.15 -7.96 0.06
N LEU A 79 1.40 -9.00 -0.29
CA LEU A 79 0.43 -8.95 -1.40
C LEU A 79 -0.93 -9.61 -1.09
N ALA A 80 -1.08 -10.21 0.10
CA ALA A 80 -2.27 -10.98 0.47
C ALA A 80 -3.53 -10.13 0.55
N THR A 81 -3.47 -8.98 1.22
CA THR A 81 -4.61 -8.08 1.43
C THR A 81 -4.47 -6.77 0.67
N THR A 82 -5.56 -5.99 0.59
CA THR A 82 -5.55 -4.64 0.04
C THR A 82 -4.58 -3.73 0.79
N SER A 83 -4.49 -3.90 2.13
CA SER A 83 -3.57 -3.16 2.99
C SER A 83 -2.11 -3.52 2.70
N ASP A 84 -1.79 -4.81 2.57
CA ASP A 84 -0.42 -5.25 2.27
C ASP A 84 0.04 -4.71 0.91
N ARG A 85 -0.84 -4.76 -0.08
CA ARG A 85 -0.61 -4.17 -1.41
C ARG A 85 -0.36 -2.67 -1.34
N ALA A 86 -1.09 -1.94 -0.48
CA ALA A 86 -0.87 -0.51 -0.27
C ALA A 86 0.53 -0.25 0.32
N ALA A 87 0.92 -1.02 1.35
CA ALA A 87 2.23 -0.93 1.99
C ALA A 87 3.37 -1.31 1.03
N PHE A 88 3.18 -2.34 0.20
CA PHE A 88 4.13 -2.74 -0.84
C PHE A 88 4.40 -1.61 -1.85
N LEU A 89 3.36 -0.94 -2.34
CA LEU A 89 3.51 0.18 -3.27
C LEU A 89 4.15 1.40 -2.59
N GLU A 90 3.80 1.67 -1.34
CA GLU A 90 4.41 2.74 -0.55
C GLU A 90 5.91 2.50 -0.32
N GLN A 91 6.31 1.26 -0.04
CA GLN A 91 7.72 0.89 0.05
C GLN A 91 8.45 1.17 -1.27
N ILE A 92 7.87 0.79 -2.42
CA ILE A 92 8.45 1.07 -3.73
C ILE A 92 8.62 2.57 -3.98
N GLU A 93 7.63 3.40 -3.63
CA GLU A 93 7.71 4.86 -3.81
C GLU A 93 8.74 5.53 -2.90
N LYS A 94 8.88 5.05 -1.66
CA LYS A 94 9.73 5.64 -0.63
C LYS A 94 11.16 5.17 -0.67
N TYR A 95 11.42 3.99 -1.24
CA TYR A 95 12.75 3.42 -1.22
C TYR A 95 13.72 4.31 -2.02
N PRO A 96 14.81 4.80 -1.42
CA PRO A 96 15.73 5.76 -2.04
C PRO A 96 16.61 5.19 -3.19
N CYS A 97 16.36 3.94 -3.63
CA CYS A 97 16.99 3.29 -4.79
C CYS A 97 18.53 3.38 -4.75
N TRP A 98 19.11 2.76 -3.72
CA TRP A 98 20.55 2.82 -3.44
C TRP A 98 21.43 2.12 -4.49
N GLY A 99 22.69 2.54 -4.55
CA GLY A 99 23.73 1.89 -5.35
C GLY A 99 23.83 2.38 -6.79
N GLN A 100 24.98 2.11 -7.40
CA GLN A 100 25.29 2.52 -8.75
C GLN A 100 24.59 1.61 -9.78
N PRO A 101 23.92 2.17 -10.81
CA PRO A 101 23.22 1.40 -11.84
C PRO A 101 24.05 0.34 -12.58
N ALA A 102 25.38 0.49 -12.60
CA ALA A 102 26.30 -0.49 -13.19
C ALA A 102 26.42 -1.80 -12.36
N PHE A 103 26.01 -1.77 -11.10
CA PHE A 103 26.07 -2.90 -10.18
C PHE A 103 24.71 -3.28 -9.58
N THR A 104 23.73 -2.37 -9.60
CA THR A 104 22.38 -2.58 -9.06
C THR A 104 21.29 -2.29 -10.10
N TRP A 105 20.03 -2.47 -9.73
CA TRP A 105 18.86 -2.14 -10.53
C TRP A 105 18.27 -0.76 -10.19
N SER A 106 19.04 0.13 -9.55
CA SER A 106 18.55 1.39 -8.99
C SER A 106 17.94 2.35 -10.01
N ASP A 107 18.40 2.28 -11.27
CA ASP A 107 17.83 3.00 -12.41
C ASP A 107 16.42 2.52 -12.77
N VAL A 108 16.20 1.20 -12.77
CA VAL A 108 14.89 0.58 -12.98
C VAL A 108 13.97 0.88 -11.79
N GLU A 109 14.46 0.72 -10.57
CA GLU A 109 13.72 1.01 -9.33
C GLU A 109 13.17 2.44 -9.32
N ARG A 110 14.03 3.44 -9.63
CA ARG A 110 13.62 4.84 -9.72
C ARG A 110 12.49 5.06 -10.72
N ARG A 111 12.57 4.45 -11.90
CA ARG A 111 11.54 4.59 -12.94
C ARG A 111 10.21 3.98 -12.51
N ILE A 112 10.24 2.82 -11.85
CA ILE A 112 9.04 2.15 -11.37
C ILE A 112 8.39 2.97 -10.25
N GLY A 113 9.18 3.39 -9.25
CA GLY A 113 8.70 4.23 -8.16
C GLY A 113 8.10 5.55 -8.65
N GLY A 114 8.75 6.21 -9.63
CA GLY A 114 8.22 7.40 -10.27
C GLY A 114 6.85 7.17 -10.91
N ARG A 115 6.68 6.09 -11.68
CA ARG A 115 5.38 5.79 -12.33
C ARG A 115 4.26 5.50 -11.35
N ILE A 116 4.56 4.76 -10.29
CA ILE A 116 3.56 4.44 -9.26
C ILE A 116 3.09 5.74 -8.57
N ARG A 117 4.04 6.64 -8.29
CA ARG A 117 3.78 7.97 -7.73
C ARG A 117 2.96 8.85 -8.66
N ASP A 118 3.36 8.94 -9.93
CA ASP A 118 2.66 9.74 -10.94
C ASP A 118 1.23 9.23 -11.19
N ALA A 119 1.02 7.91 -11.09
CA ALA A 119 -0.30 7.29 -11.20
C ALA A 119 -1.17 7.45 -9.93
N GLY A 120 -0.61 7.95 -8.82
CA GLY A 120 -1.32 8.10 -7.55
C GLY A 120 -1.81 6.77 -6.96
N LEU A 121 -1.13 5.66 -7.28
CA LEU A 121 -1.67 4.32 -7.01
C LEU A 121 -1.72 3.99 -5.51
N VAL A 122 -0.74 4.48 -4.73
CA VAL A 122 -0.74 4.34 -3.26
C VAL A 122 -1.98 5.00 -2.65
N ALA A 123 -2.32 6.21 -3.10
CA ALA A 123 -3.52 6.92 -2.63
C ALA A 123 -4.80 6.15 -2.99
N ALA A 124 -4.88 5.58 -4.19
CA ALA A 124 -6.02 4.77 -4.63
C ALA A 124 -6.21 3.52 -3.75
N TYR A 125 -5.13 2.77 -3.47
CA TYR A 125 -5.20 1.61 -2.59
C TYR A 125 -5.56 1.99 -1.15
N ARG A 126 -5.01 3.07 -0.61
CA ARG A 126 -5.38 3.58 0.73
C ARG A 126 -6.85 3.97 0.83
N ALA A 127 -7.40 4.57 -0.22
CA ALA A 127 -8.83 4.87 -0.28
C ALA A 127 -9.66 3.59 -0.24
N GLU A 128 -9.23 2.52 -0.90
CA GLU A 128 -9.93 1.23 -0.86
C GLU A 128 -9.85 0.55 0.51
N VAL A 129 -8.68 0.56 1.15
CA VAL A 129 -8.53 0.09 2.55
C VAL A 129 -9.51 0.82 3.46
N LYS A 130 -9.63 2.16 3.33
CA LYS A 130 -10.57 2.95 4.13
C LYS A 130 -12.03 2.54 3.88
N LYS A 131 -12.42 2.27 2.63
CA LYS A 131 -13.77 1.79 2.31
C LYS A 131 -14.05 0.41 2.93
N GLU A 132 -13.07 -0.50 2.89
CA GLU A 132 -13.18 -1.82 3.50
C GLU A 132 -13.37 -1.72 5.02
N SER A 133 -12.59 -0.87 5.70
CA SER A 133 -12.73 -0.61 7.14
C SER A 133 -14.11 -0.05 7.48
N LEU A 134 -14.56 0.99 6.76
CA LEU A 134 -15.88 1.60 6.98
C LEU A 134 -17.03 0.60 6.77
N ARG A 135 -16.91 -0.28 5.77
CA ARG A 135 -17.90 -1.35 5.55
C ARG A 135 -17.92 -2.31 6.74
N SER A 136 -16.75 -2.75 7.21
CA SER A 136 -16.66 -3.66 8.35
C SER A 136 -17.20 -3.04 9.64
N GLU A 137 -16.94 -1.75 9.88
CA GLU A 137 -17.48 -1.01 11.02
C GLU A 137 -19.00 -0.91 10.96
N ARG A 138 -19.57 -0.62 9.78
CA ARG A 138 -21.03 -0.57 9.58
C ARG A 138 -21.68 -1.92 9.82
N ASP A 139 -21.07 -3.01 9.32
CA ASP A 139 -21.58 -4.37 9.54
C ASP A 139 -21.51 -4.76 11.02
N GLN A 140 -20.43 -4.39 11.71
CA GLN A 140 -20.30 -4.62 13.15
C GLN A 140 -21.34 -3.83 13.94
N LEU A 141 -21.57 -2.56 13.59
CA LEU A 141 -22.60 -1.73 14.21
C LEU A 141 -24.00 -2.34 14.01
N ALA A 142 -24.33 -2.77 12.80
CA ALA A 142 -25.60 -3.42 12.49
C ALA A 142 -25.80 -4.70 13.33
N ARG A 143 -24.75 -5.52 13.47
CA ARG A 143 -24.79 -6.73 14.34
C ARG A 143 -24.97 -6.38 15.81
N LEU A 144 -24.35 -5.30 16.30
CA LEU A 144 -24.51 -4.86 17.69
C LEU A 144 -25.93 -4.35 17.95
N LEU A 145 -26.47 -3.51 17.06
CA LEU A 145 -27.84 -3.02 17.15
C LEU A 145 -28.87 -4.15 17.10
N ALA A 146 -28.65 -5.16 16.26
CA ALA A 146 -29.52 -6.34 16.20
C ALA A 146 -29.51 -7.17 17.49
N ARG A 147 -28.35 -7.26 18.18
CA ARG A 147 -28.21 -8.05 19.42
C ARG A 147 -28.68 -7.31 20.67
N HIS A 148 -28.52 -6.00 20.71
CA HIS A 148 -28.67 -5.22 21.94
C HIS A 148 -29.75 -4.13 21.85
N GLY A 149 -30.40 -3.98 20.70
CA GLY A 149 -31.32 -2.87 20.45
C GLY A 149 -30.60 -1.55 20.20
N HIS A 150 -31.36 -0.49 19.91
CA HIS A 150 -30.80 0.85 19.77
C HIS A 150 -30.56 1.46 21.15
N PRO A 151 -29.38 2.06 21.43
CA PRO A 151 -29.20 2.83 22.65
C PRO A 151 -30.17 4.03 22.61
N GLY A 152 -31.26 3.95 23.36
CA GLY A 152 -32.36 4.93 23.37
C GLY A 152 -33.76 4.36 23.13
N GLY A 153 -33.90 3.04 22.93
CA GLY A 153 -35.21 2.37 22.80
C GLY A 153 -36.01 2.28 24.11
N ASP A 154 -35.35 2.42 25.25
CA ASP A 154 -36.02 2.56 26.54
C ASP A 154 -36.16 4.06 26.79
N GLY A 155 -37.38 4.59 26.76
CA GLY A 155 -37.73 6.02 26.82
C GLY A 155 -37.28 6.75 28.09
N ARG A 156 -35.97 6.79 28.35
CA ARG A 156 -35.34 7.56 29.41
C ARG A 156 -34.52 8.65 28.72
N PRO A 157 -34.79 9.94 28.99
CA PRO A 157 -34.08 11.02 28.31
C PRO A 157 -32.59 10.88 28.58
N ALA A 158 -31.79 10.92 27.50
CA ALA A 158 -30.35 10.99 27.57
C ALA A 158 -29.98 12.20 28.43
N ALA A 159 -29.50 11.95 29.65
CA ALA A 159 -28.98 13.02 30.49
C ALA A 159 -27.80 13.62 29.74
N ALA A 160 -27.94 14.89 29.36
CA ALA A 160 -26.87 15.65 28.76
C ALA A 160 -25.65 15.57 29.69
N ILE A 161 -24.54 15.02 29.18
CA ILE A 161 -23.25 15.14 29.86
C ILE A 161 -22.83 16.59 29.67
N VAL A 162 -23.24 17.44 30.61
CA VAL A 162 -22.74 18.80 30.71
C VAL A 162 -21.35 18.69 31.33
N PRO A 163 -20.28 19.20 30.70
CA PRO A 163 -18.99 19.26 31.35
C PRO A 163 -19.11 20.17 32.58
N SER A 164 -18.84 19.61 33.76
CA SER A 164 -18.74 20.37 35.01
C SER A 164 -17.54 21.33 34.92
N MET A 165 -17.78 22.58 34.55
CA MET A 165 -16.84 23.67 34.81
C MET A 165 -16.91 23.98 36.30
N ASP A 166 -15.87 23.59 37.02
CA ASP A 166 -15.69 23.86 38.44
C ASP A 166 -15.44 25.37 38.66
N PRO A 167 -16.32 26.11 39.37
CA PRO A 167 -16.16 27.53 39.60
C PRO A 167 -15.33 27.78 40.86
N ALA A 168 -14.07 27.36 40.88
CA ALA A 168 -13.18 27.56 42.03
C ALA A 168 -11.75 27.95 41.60
N SER A 169 -11.64 28.96 40.74
CA SER A 169 -10.36 29.66 40.51
C SER A 169 -10.60 31.16 40.32
N ARG A 170 -11.25 31.77 41.30
CA ARG A 170 -11.20 33.22 41.54
C ARG A 170 -10.75 33.44 42.98
N GLN A 171 -9.43 33.48 43.19
CA GLN A 171 -8.78 34.31 44.20
C GLN A 171 -7.27 34.07 44.18
N PHE A 172 -6.53 35.05 43.65
CA PHE A 172 -5.28 35.64 44.17
C PHE A 172 -5.14 36.90 43.29
N GLY A 173 -5.35 38.12 43.76
CA GLY A 173 -4.79 38.72 44.95
C GLY A 173 -3.77 39.76 44.46
N LEU A 174 -4.21 41.01 44.37
CA LEU A 174 -3.38 42.21 44.16
C LEU A 174 -2.21 42.21 45.15
N TRP A 175 -0.98 42.41 44.66
CA TRP A 175 0.02 43.43 45.07
C TRP A 175 1.18 43.39 44.07
#